data_AF-A0A661P3H8-F1
#
_entry.id   AF-A0A661P3H8-F1
#
_cell.length_a   1.000
_cell.length_b   1.000
_cell.length_c   1.000
_cell.angle_alpha   90.00
_cell.angle_beta   90.00
_cell.angle_gamma   90.00
#
_symmetry.space_group_name_H-M   'P 1'
#
loop_
_entity.id
_entity.type
_entity.pdbx_description
1 polymer ?
#
loop_
_entity_poly.entity_id
_entity_poly.type
_entity_poly.pdbx_seq_one_letter_code
_entity_poly.pdbx_strand_id
1 'polypeptide(L)'
;MFKFIENIEAGEIVIENETGLPDENQSALNSQNPVSTVIIDAVAPETAPEGFTLIWLDSEGPLEPGRFPADALPSIIRDVAENVAEVYQVDAGIVFMACLAAISGAIGKSVTVKGGVNGRTTPCNLYMIAGAPSGYGKSGVVKVVTPLLEASKQMKQQHSRAELLTEKTQLENRQKKLLKSDSTGDSIKETLEKTIKRLEEIDGLLTYPPTYHVGEITGAAL
;
A
#
# COMPACT_ATOMS: atom_id res chain seq x y z
N MET A 1 3.12 -23.48 -15.02
CA MET A 1 1.92 -23.92 -14.29
C MET A 1 2.31 -24.01 -12.82
N PHE A 2 1.84 -23.11 -11.96
CA PHE A 2 2.22 -23.10 -10.55
C PHE A 2 1.32 -24.07 -9.77
N LYS A 3 1.91 -25.03 -9.07
CA LYS A 3 1.20 -25.87 -8.09
C LYS A 3 1.18 -25.10 -6.76
N PHE A 4 -0.01 -24.69 -6.32
CA PHE A 4 -0.23 -24.33 -4.93
C PHE A 4 -0.27 -25.62 -4.11
N ILE A 5 0.70 -25.83 -3.24
CA ILE A 5 0.62 -26.85 -2.19
C ILE A 5 0.34 -26.10 -0.89
N GLU A 6 -0.91 -26.18 -0.43
CA GLU A 6 -1.27 -25.73 0.92
C GLU A 6 -0.71 -26.73 1.93
N ASN A 7 0.22 -26.30 2.77
CA ASN A 7 0.56 -26.98 4.02
C ASN A 7 0.44 -25.96 5.15
N ILE A 8 -0.78 -25.84 5.71
CA ILE A 8 -1.15 -24.85 6.74
C ILE A 8 -0.75 -25.32 8.15
N GLU A 9 0.46 -25.82 8.34
CA GLU A 9 0.95 -26.19 9.69
C GLU A 9 2.36 -25.69 10.04
N ALA A 10 3.07 -25.03 9.12
CA ALA A 10 4.27 -24.26 9.46
C ALA A 10 4.24 -22.98 8.62
N GLY A 11 4.41 -21.82 9.26
CA GLY A 11 4.27 -20.49 8.64
C GLY A 11 5.35 -20.14 7.61
N GLU A 12 5.70 -21.06 6.72
CA GLU A 12 6.59 -20.89 5.59
C GLU A 12 5.84 -21.17 4.29
N ILE A 13 5.67 -20.14 3.47
CA ILE A 13 5.28 -20.30 2.06
C ILE A 13 6.57 -20.37 1.26
N VAL A 14 7.02 -21.59 0.97
CA VAL A 14 8.13 -21.84 0.04
C VAL A 14 7.53 -22.06 -1.34
N ILE A 15 7.83 -21.15 -2.27
CA ILE A 15 7.49 -21.31 -3.69
C ILE A 15 8.75 -21.84 -4.38
N GLU A 16 8.85 -23.15 -4.56
CA GLU A 16 9.93 -23.74 -5.35
C GLU A 16 9.65 -23.54 -6.85
N ASN A 17 10.65 -23.00 -7.56
CA ASN A 17 10.63 -22.84 -9.00
C ASN A 17 11.42 -24.00 -9.63
N GLU A 18 10.76 -24.91 -10.35
CA GLU A 18 11.45 -25.93 -11.17
C GLU A 18 12.04 -25.29 -12.43
N THR A 19 13.02 -24.41 -12.27
CA THR A 19 13.89 -23.97 -13.36
C THR A 19 15.33 -24.09 -12.89
N GLY A 20 15.99 -25.18 -13.26
CA GLY A 20 17.36 -25.50 -12.87
C GLY A 20 18.39 -24.49 -13.36
N LEU A 21 18.69 -23.48 -12.54
CA LEU A 21 19.84 -22.59 -12.66
C LEU A 21 20.53 -22.46 -11.28
N PRO A 22 21.88 -22.43 -11.24
CA PRO A 22 22.66 -22.82 -10.05
C PRO A 22 22.75 -21.77 -8.93
N ASP A 23 22.93 -22.30 -7.72
CA ASP A 23 22.77 -21.75 -6.35
C ASP A 23 23.70 -20.62 -5.87
N GLU A 24 24.48 -19.94 -6.71
CA GLU A 24 25.60 -19.14 -6.18
C GLU A 24 25.27 -17.72 -5.66
N ASN A 25 24.03 -17.24 -5.72
CA ASN A 25 23.69 -15.86 -5.30
C ASN A 25 22.69 -15.72 -4.14
N GLN A 26 22.37 -16.80 -3.41
CA GLN A 26 21.38 -16.74 -2.32
C GLN A 26 21.93 -16.23 -0.96
N SER A 27 23.24 -16.00 -0.80
CA SER A 27 23.83 -15.81 0.55
C SER A 27 23.97 -14.36 1.04
N ALA A 28 23.65 -13.33 0.26
CA ALA A 28 24.08 -11.95 0.59
C ALA A 28 23.00 -10.98 1.12
N LEU A 29 21.73 -11.38 1.28
CA LEU A 29 20.65 -10.42 1.61
C LEU A 29 19.95 -10.64 2.96
N ASN A 30 20.46 -11.56 3.80
CA ASN A 30 19.87 -11.85 5.10
C ASN A 30 20.61 -11.14 6.25
N SER A 31 20.48 -9.82 6.36
CA SER A 31 20.67 -9.16 7.66
C SER A 31 19.87 -7.85 7.78
N GLN A 32 18.97 -7.83 8.78
CA GLN A 32 18.30 -6.67 9.39
C GLN A 32 17.00 -6.14 8.76
N ASN A 33 15.90 -6.89 8.91
CA ASN A 33 14.56 -6.46 9.36
C ASN A 33 13.52 -7.57 9.09
N PRO A 34 12.62 -7.94 10.03
CA PRO A 34 11.62 -8.97 9.78
C PRO A 34 10.39 -8.34 9.11
N VAL A 35 10.55 -7.87 7.87
CA VAL A 35 9.42 -7.71 6.95
C VAL A 35 9.68 -8.71 5.85
N SER A 36 8.98 -9.84 5.92
CA SER A 36 9.03 -10.91 4.94
C SER A 36 8.65 -10.35 3.56
N THR A 37 9.64 -9.85 2.84
CA THR A 37 9.47 -9.23 1.53
C THR A 37 9.28 -10.36 0.54
N VAL A 38 8.06 -10.58 0.08
CA VAL A 38 7.76 -11.57 -0.95
C VAL A 38 8.13 -10.97 -2.30
N ILE A 39 9.11 -11.58 -2.97
CA ILE A 39 9.51 -11.23 -4.33
C ILE A 39 8.71 -12.11 -5.29
N ILE A 40 7.90 -11.48 -6.13
CA ILE A 40 7.22 -12.16 -7.24
C ILE A 40 7.97 -11.79 -8.51
N ASP A 41 8.57 -12.78 -9.17
CA ASP A 41 9.22 -12.59 -10.46
C ASP A 41 8.14 -12.43 -11.54
N ALA A 42 8.13 -11.26 -12.17
CA ALA A 42 7.30 -11.05 -13.35
C ALA A 42 7.90 -11.81 -14.53
N VAL A 43 7.08 -12.64 -15.18
CA VAL A 43 7.43 -13.35 -16.41
C VAL A 43 7.65 -12.32 -17.52
N ALA A 44 8.81 -12.38 -18.18
CA ALA A 44 9.16 -11.48 -19.27
C ALA A 44 8.13 -11.59 -20.41
N PRO A 45 7.80 -10.49 -21.12
CA PRO A 45 6.76 -10.47 -22.15
C PRO A 45 7.05 -11.44 -23.32
N GLU A 46 8.32 -11.77 -23.53
CA GLU A 46 8.81 -12.73 -24.52
C GLU A 46 8.64 -14.21 -24.12
N THR A 47 8.09 -14.47 -22.93
CA THR A 47 7.75 -15.81 -22.42
C THR A 47 6.25 -15.97 -22.10
N ALA A 48 5.41 -15.11 -22.68
CA ALA A 48 3.96 -15.20 -22.54
C ALA A 48 3.45 -16.59 -22.97
N PRO A 49 2.65 -17.29 -22.14
CA PRO A 49 2.09 -18.59 -22.50
C PRO A 49 1.30 -18.52 -23.80
N GLU A 50 1.28 -19.59 -24.59
CA GLU A 50 0.39 -19.72 -25.75
C GLU A 50 -1.07 -19.44 -25.29
N GLY A 51 -1.67 -18.36 -25.83
CA GLY A 51 -3.02 -17.90 -25.45
C GLY A 51 -3.10 -16.48 -24.89
N PHE A 52 -1.98 -15.78 -24.68
CA PHE A 52 -1.98 -14.37 -24.27
C PHE A 52 -1.81 -13.42 -25.47
N THR A 53 -2.79 -12.54 -25.69
CA THR A 53 -2.76 -11.52 -26.74
C THR A 53 -2.25 -10.20 -26.18
N LEU A 54 -1.07 -9.77 -26.61
CA LEU A 54 -0.62 -8.37 -26.45
C LEU A 54 -1.41 -7.51 -27.45
N ILE A 55 -2.35 -6.70 -26.95
CA ILE A 55 -3.10 -5.74 -27.78
C ILE A 55 -2.25 -4.48 -27.91
N TRP A 56 -1.61 -4.30 -29.08
CA TRP A 56 -1.05 -3.02 -29.48
C TRP A 56 -2.20 -2.08 -29.86
N LEU A 57 -2.32 -0.95 -29.16
CA LEU A 57 -3.39 0.04 -29.35
C LEU A 57 -3.06 0.97 -30.53
N ASP A 58 -2.97 0.42 -31.73
CA ASP A 58 -2.92 1.19 -33.00
C ASP A 58 -4.34 1.39 -33.54
N SER A 59 -5.21 2.03 -32.74
CA SER A 59 -6.59 2.31 -33.15
C SER A 59 -6.74 3.76 -33.59
N GLU A 60 -6.79 3.98 -34.90
CA GLU A 60 -7.16 5.25 -35.55
C GLU A 60 -8.68 5.55 -35.44
N GLY A 61 -9.40 4.94 -34.50
CA GLY A 61 -10.85 5.09 -34.30
C GLY A 61 -11.19 5.48 -32.86
N PRO A 62 -12.43 5.95 -32.60
CA PRO A 62 -12.89 6.17 -31.24
C PRO A 62 -12.81 4.85 -30.47
N LEU A 63 -12.03 4.85 -29.39
CA LEU A 63 -11.89 3.70 -28.50
C LEU A 63 -13.23 3.46 -27.81
N GLU A 64 -13.95 2.45 -28.25
CA GLU A 64 -15.10 1.94 -27.51
C GLU A 64 -14.58 1.36 -26.18
N PRO A 65 -15.09 1.82 -25.03
CA PRO A 65 -14.62 1.33 -23.75
C PRO A 65 -14.94 -0.17 -23.65
N GLY A 66 -13.88 -0.98 -23.63
CA GLY A 66 -13.98 -2.41 -23.39
C GLY A 66 -14.55 -2.71 -22.00
N ARG A 67 -15.01 -3.94 -21.80
CA ARG A 67 -15.46 -4.41 -20.48
C ARG A 67 -14.27 -4.49 -19.53
N PHE A 68 -14.51 -4.22 -18.24
CA PHE A 68 -13.50 -4.46 -17.22
C PHE A 68 -13.07 -5.94 -17.23
N PRO A 69 -11.76 -6.26 -17.17
CA PRO A 69 -11.25 -7.63 -17.29
C PRO A 69 -11.45 -8.42 -15.98
N ALA A 70 -12.70 -8.66 -15.59
CA ALA A 70 -13.04 -9.34 -14.34
C ALA A 70 -12.44 -10.75 -14.25
N ASP A 71 -12.36 -11.46 -15.38
CA ASP A 71 -11.85 -12.83 -15.47
C ASP A 71 -10.37 -12.96 -15.05
N ALA A 72 -9.60 -11.87 -15.13
CA ALA A 72 -8.20 -11.84 -14.71
C ALA A 72 -8.03 -11.75 -13.18
N LEU A 73 -9.09 -11.47 -12.43
CA LEU A 73 -9.04 -11.35 -10.97
C LEU A 73 -9.33 -12.68 -10.27
N PRO A 74 -8.83 -12.90 -9.04
CA PRO A 74 -9.29 -14.00 -8.19
C PRO A 74 -10.82 -14.02 -8.01
N SER A 75 -11.41 -15.20 -7.92
CA SER A 75 -12.87 -15.38 -7.77
C SER A 75 -13.44 -14.60 -6.61
N ILE A 76 -12.76 -14.58 -5.47
CA ILE A 76 -13.22 -13.84 -4.28
C ILE A 76 -13.38 -12.34 -4.54
N ILE A 77 -12.54 -11.74 -5.39
CA ILE A 77 -12.67 -10.32 -5.75
C ILE A 77 -13.87 -10.12 -6.68
N ARG A 78 -14.07 -11.05 -7.63
CA ARG A 78 -15.24 -11.04 -8.51
C ARG A 78 -16.53 -11.14 -7.73
N ASP A 79 -16.63 -12.13 -6.85
CA ASP A 79 -17.82 -12.36 -6.04
C ASP A 79 -18.15 -11.12 -5.19
N VAL A 80 -17.16 -10.52 -4.54
CA VAL A 80 -17.37 -9.29 -3.76
C VAL A 80 -17.83 -8.14 -4.66
N ALA A 81 -17.15 -7.91 -5.78
CA ALA A 81 -17.45 -6.79 -6.67
C ALA A 81 -18.83 -6.91 -7.30
N GLU A 82 -19.20 -8.10 -7.79
CA GLU A 82 -20.48 -8.38 -8.43
C GLU A 82 -21.64 -8.27 -7.42
N ASN A 83 -21.50 -8.84 -6.22
CA ASN A 83 -22.53 -8.72 -5.18
C ASN A 83 -22.74 -7.27 -4.74
N VAL A 84 -21.66 -6.51 -4.55
CA VAL A 84 -21.77 -5.08 -4.20
C VAL A 84 -22.39 -4.28 -5.35
N ALA A 85 -21.99 -4.57 -6.60
CA ALA A 85 -22.58 -3.94 -7.77
C ALA A 85 -24.08 -4.20 -7.88
N GLU A 86 -24.51 -5.43 -7.60
CA GLU A 86 -25.93 -5.83 -7.55
C GLU A 86 -26.68 -5.09 -6.44
N VAL A 87 -26.17 -5.07 -5.21
CA VAL A 87 -26.85 -4.41 -4.09
C VAL A 87 -27.01 -2.90 -4.32
N TYR A 88 -25.97 -2.25 -4.83
CA TYR A 88 -25.96 -0.79 -5.03
C TYR A 88 -26.46 -0.36 -6.41
N GLN A 89 -26.79 -1.31 -7.29
CA GLN A 89 -27.24 -1.06 -8.67
C GLN A 89 -26.27 -0.14 -9.43
N VAL A 90 -24.98 -0.46 -9.35
CA VAL A 90 -23.89 0.27 -10.03
C VAL A 90 -23.16 -0.64 -11.01
N ASP A 91 -22.41 -0.04 -11.93
CA ASP A 91 -21.53 -0.81 -12.82
C ASP A 91 -20.48 -1.58 -12.02
N ALA A 92 -20.31 -2.88 -12.32
CA ALA A 92 -19.35 -3.71 -11.58
C ALA A 92 -17.90 -3.21 -11.75
N GLY A 93 -17.57 -2.60 -12.89
CA GLY A 93 -16.25 -2.02 -13.17
C GLY A 93 -15.82 -0.99 -12.13
N ILE A 94 -16.73 -0.13 -11.64
CA ILE A 94 -16.39 0.83 -10.59
C ILE A 94 -16.08 0.14 -9.25
N VAL A 95 -16.76 -0.96 -8.97
CA VAL A 95 -16.55 -1.76 -7.76
C VAL A 95 -15.24 -2.54 -7.85
N PHE A 96 -14.94 -3.13 -9.01
CA PHE A 96 -13.67 -3.80 -9.27
C PHE A 96 -12.48 -2.86 -9.04
N MET A 97 -12.55 -1.62 -9.57
CA MET A 97 -11.52 -0.61 -9.32
C MET A 97 -11.35 -0.31 -7.82
N ALA A 98 -12.44 -0.24 -7.06
CA ALA A 98 -12.36 0.01 -5.62
C ALA A 98 -11.79 -1.19 -4.84
N CYS A 99 -12.11 -2.43 -5.22
CA CYS A 99 -11.48 -3.63 -4.67
C CYS A 99 -9.96 -3.60 -4.88
N LEU A 100 -9.52 -3.27 -6.10
CA LEU A 100 -8.11 -3.13 -6.41
C LEU A 100 -7.44 -1.99 -5.62
N ALA A 101 -8.16 -0.87 -5.39
CA ALA A 101 -7.65 0.23 -4.57
C ALA A 101 -7.42 -0.24 -3.13
N ALA A 102 -8.40 -0.98 -2.59
CA ALA A 102 -8.34 -1.50 -1.24
C ALA A 102 -7.14 -2.45 -1.06
N ILE A 103 -6.97 -3.38 -2.00
CA ILE A 103 -5.87 -4.35 -1.99
C ILE A 103 -4.52 -3.65 -2.15
N SER A 104 -4.40 -2.72 -3.11
CA SER A 104 -3.19 -1.94 -3.28
C SER A 104 -2.83 -1.15 -2.03
N GLY A 105 -3.81 -0.53 -1.36
CA GLY A 105 -3.60 0.20 -0.11
C GLY A 105 -3.17 -0.71 1.04
N ALA A 106 -3.74 -1.92 1.12
CA ALA A 106 -3.40 -2.90 2.14
C ALA A 106 -1.98 -3.47 1.96
N ILE A 107 -1.55 -3.70 0.72
CA ILE A 107 -0.18 -4.14 0.40
C ILE A 107 0.83 -3.08 0.83
N GLY A 108 0.57 -1.81 0.53
CA GLY A 108 1.48 -0.70 0.86
C GLY A 108 2.90 -0.96 0.35
N LYS A 109 3.90 -0.90 1.24
CA LYS A 109 5.32 -1.11 0.88
C LYS A 109 5.81 -2.55 1.07
N SER A 110 4.92 -3.49 1.39
CA SER A 110 5.31 -4.86 1.76
C SER A 110 5.69 -5.74 0.57
N VAL A 111 5.16 -5.45 -0.61
CA VAL A 111 5.40 -6.24 -1.83
C VAL A 111 5.95 -5.35 -2.93
N THR A 112 6.96 -5.87 -3.62
CA THR A 112 7.53 -5.25 -4.81
C THR A 112 7.74 -6.32 -5.88
N VAL A 113 7.55 -5.92 -7.14
CA VAL A 113 7.74 -6.79 -8.30
C VAL A 113 9.10 -6.49 -8.92
N LYS A 114 9.89 -7.53 -9.15
CA LYS A 114 11.13 -7.46 -9.94
C LYS A 114 10.87 -7.98 -11.34
N GLY A 115 11.57 -7.42 -12.31
CA GLY A 115 11.49 -7.88 -13.71
C GLY A 115 10.26 -7.43 -14.49
N GLY A 116 9.31 -6.71 -13.86
CA GLY A 116 8.14 -6.15 -14.58
C GLY A 116 8.53 -5.06 -15.59
N VAL A 117 9.65 -4.38 -15.34
CA VAL A 117 10.36 -3.53 -16.30
C VAL A 117 11.85 -3.82 -16.13
N ASN A 118 12.57 -3.99 -17.25
CA ASN A 118 13.97 -4.39 -17.24
C ASN A 118 14.81 -3.57 -16.25
N GLY A 119 15.44 -4.27 -15.30
CA GLY A 119 16.34 -3.71 -14.29
C GLY A 119 15.66 -2.89 -13.18
N ARG A 120 14.32 -2.91 -13.06
CA ARG A 120 13.60 -2.12 -12.06
C ARG A 120 12.81 -3.01 -11.10
N THR A 121 12.79 -2.55 -9.85
CA THR A 121 11.87 -3.03 -8.81
C THR A 121 10.71 -2.03 -8.75
N THR A 122 9.48 -2.52 -8.94
CA THR A 122 8.28 -1.69 -9.02
C THR A 122 7.38 -1.98 -7.81
N PRO A 123 6.92 -0.95 -7.07
CA PRO A 123 5.96 -1.14 -5.99
C PRO A 123 4.60 -1.56 -6.54
N CYS A 124 3.85 -2.37 -5.78
CA CYS A 124 2.50 -2.83 -6.15
C CYS A 124 1.40 -1.78 -5.92
N ASN A 125 1.76 -0.49 -5.83
CA ASN A 125 0.81 0.58 -5.58
C ASN A 125 0.11 0.98 -6.87
N LEU A 126 -1.22 0.95 -6.85
CA LEU A 126 -2.08 1.36 -7.94
C LEU A 126 -2.63 2.75 -7.66
N TYR A 127 -2.60 3.59 -8.70
CA TYR A 127 -3.27 4.90 -8.71
C TYR A 127 -4.45 4.79 -9.67
N MET A 128 -5.66 4.95 -9.13
CA MET A 128 -6.89 4.76 -9.90
C MET A 128 -7.78 5.99 -9.86
N ILE A 129 -8.34 6.33 -11.02
CA ILE A 129 -9.27 7.43 -11.20
C ILE A 129 -10.54 6.84 -11.81
N ALA A 130 -11.61 6.77 -11.01
CA ALA A 130 -12.91 6.31 -11.48
C ALA A 130 -13.69 7.48 -12.10
N GLY A 131 -13.73 7.54 -13.44
CA GLY A 131 -14.54 8.50 -14.18
C GLY A 131 -15.98 8.00 -14.32
N ALA A 132 -16.93 8.64 -13.64
CA ALA A 132 -18.36 8.34 -13.80
C ALA A 132 -19.21 9.61 -13.65
N PRO A 133 -20.36 9.73 -14.33
CA PRO A 133 -21.28 10.85 -14.17
C PRO A 133 -21.71 11.09 -12.72
N SER A 134 -22.20 12.29 -12.41
CA SER A 134 -22.80 12.55 -11.10
C SER A 134 -24.00 11.62 -10.86
N GLY A 135 -24.20 11.17 -9.62
CA GLY A 135 -25.30 10.25 -9.27
C GLY A 135 -25.08 8.77 -9.62
N TYR A 136 -23.97 8.41 -10.26
CA TYR A 136 -23.67 7.02 -10.69
C TYR A 136 -23.22 6.08 -9.56
N GLY A 137 -23.63 6.35 -8.31
CA GLY A 137 -23.39 5.47 -7.16
C GLY A 137 -21.94 5.37 -6.64
N LYS A 138 -21.06 6.31 -7.00
CA LYS A 138 -19.66 6.38 -6.51
C LYS A 138 -19.53 6.26 -4.99
N SER A 139 -20.48 6.83 -4.24
CA SER A 139 -20.54 6.76 -2.78
C SER A 139 -20.91 5.38 -2.24
N GLY A 140 -21.68 4.58 -2.98
CA GLY A 140 -22.02 3.20 -2.61
C GLY A 140 -20.78 2.29 -2.62
N VAL A 141 -19.89 2.53 -3.58
CA VAL A 141 -18.63 1.79 -3.74
C VAL A 141 -17.66 2.00 -2.58
N VAL A 142 -17.78 3.11 -1.84
CA VAL A 142 -16.94 3.43 -0.67
C VAL A 142 -17.03 2.35 0.42
N LYS A 143 -18.08 1.52 0.40
CA LYS A 143 -18.21 0.38 1.33
C LYS A 143 -17.08 -0.63 1.21
N VAL A 144 -16.59 -0.89 0.00
CA VAL A 144 -15.46 -1.80 -0.23
C VAL A 144 -14.18 -1.31 0.43
N VAL A 145 -13.96 0.01 0.47
CA VAL A 145 -12.77 0.61 1.09
C VAL A 145 -12.95 0.93 2.57
N THR A 146 -14.12 0.65 3.16
CA THR A 146 -14.41 0.93 4.57
C THR A 146 -13.38 0.34 5.54
N PRO A 147 -12.87 -0.90 5.36
CA PRO A 147 -11.83 -1.43 6.24
C PRO A 147 -10.58 -0.55 6.30
N LEU A 148 -10.14 0.05 5.19
CA LEU A 148 -9.01 0.98 5.16
C LEU A 148 -9.34 2.30 5.87
N LEU A 149 -10.56 2.79 5.74
CA LEU A 149 -11.02 3.99 6.44
C LEU A 149 -11.07 3.77 7.95
N GLU A 150 -11.52 2.60 8.39
CA GLU A 150 -11.55 2.21 9.80
C GLU A 150 -10.16 2.02 10.37
N ALA A 151 -9.25 1.35 9.65
CA ALA A 151 -7.84 1.25 10.02
C ALA A 151 -7.20 2.65 10.15
N SER A 152 -7.53 3.57 9.23
CA SER A 152 -7.07 4.97 9.30
C SER A 152 -7.60 5.68 10.55
N LYS A 153 -8.86 5.42 10.94
CA LYS A 153 -9.45 5.99 12.16
C LYS A 153 -8.77 5.46 13.42
N GLN A 154 -8.51 4.14 13.48
CA GLN A 154 -7.80 3.53 14.61
C GLN A 154 -6.38 4.08 14.76
N MET A 155 -5.67 4.25 13.65
CA MET A 155 -4.32 4.85 13.64
C MET A 155 -4.34 6.30 14.14
N LYS A 156 -5.34 7.10 13.75
CA LYS A 156 -5.52 8.45 14.29
C LYS A 156 -5.84 8.45 15.79
N GLN A 157 -6.58 7.46 16.29
CA GLN A 157 -6.88 7.34 17.72
C GLN A 157 -5.64 6.97 18.54
N GLN A 158 -4.76 6.11 18.01
CA GLN A 158 -3.46 5.79 18.64
C GLN A 158 -2.52 6.99 18.74
N HIS A 159 -2.71 7.98 17.85
CA HIS A 159 -1.96 9.23 17.84
C HIS A 159 -2.88 10.41 18.14
N SER A 160 -3.56 10.35 19.30
CA SER A 160 -4.46 11.40 19.74
C SER A 160 -3.74 12.76 19.72
N ARG A 161 -4.30 13.71 18.95
CA ARG A 161 -3.72 15.06 18.82
C ARG A 161 -3.52 15.73 20.19
N ALA A 162 -4.43 15.49 21.14
CA ALA A 162 -4.34 16.05 22.49
C ALA A 162 -3.15 15.46 23.28
N GLU A 163 -2.90 14.16 23.15
CA GLU A 163 -1.77 13.48 23.77
C GLU A 163 -0.45 13.96 23.16
N LEU A 164 -0.39 14.08 21.83
CA LEU A 164 0.78 14.61 21.11
C LEU A 164 1.12 16.06 21.51
N LEU A 165 0.11 16.93 21.68
CA LEU A 165 0.32 18.31 22.16
C LEU A 165 0.83 18.34 23.61
N THR A 166 0.32 17.44 24.44
CA THR A 166 0.75 17.33 25.84
C THR A 166 2.20 16.84 25.90
N GLU A 167 2.54 15.79 25.14
CA GLU A 167 3.89 15.24 25.02
C GLU A 167 4.86 16.31 24.48
N LYS A 168 4.49 17.03 23.41
CA LYS A 168 5.27 18.15 22.87
C LYS A 168 5.61 19.18 23.94
N THR A 169 4.60 19.62 24.70
CA THR A 169 4.78 20.61 25.78
C THR A 169 5.76 20.10 26.85
N GLN A 170 5.68 18.82 27.22
CA GLN A 170 6.58 18.22 28.20
C GLN A 170 8.03 18.14 27.67
N LEU A 171 8.20 17.74 26.41
CA LEU A 171 9.52 17.64 25.76
C LEU A 171 10.17 18.99 25.54
N GLU A 172 9.42 20.03 25.14
CA GLU A 172 9.93 21.40 25.03
C GLU A 172 10.42 21.93 26.39
N ASN A 173 9.66 21.67 27.46
CA ASN A 173 10.08 22.04 28.81
C ASN A 173 11.33 21.28 29.26
N ARG A 174 11.44 19.99 28.89
CA ARG A 174 12.63 19.17 29.16
C ARG A 174 13.84 19.68 28.39
N GLN A 175 13.68 19.99 27.10
CA GLN A 175 14.72 20.56 26.24
C GLN A 175 15.25 21.88 26.84
N LYS A 176 14.36 22.80 27.24
CA LYS A 176 14.75 24.07 27.89
C LYS A 176 15.52 23.85 29.19
N LYS A 177 15.21 22.81 29.97
CA LYS A 177 15.95 22.46 31.19
C LYS A 177 17.34 21.91 30.89
N LEU A 178 17.46 21.02 29.90
CA LEU A 178 18.74 20.43 29.48
C LEU A 178 19.69 21.48 28.87
N LEU A 179 19.16 22.44 28.11
CA LEU A 179 19.95 23.56 27.58
C LEU A 179 20.46 24.52 28.66
N LYS A 180 19.79 24.59 29.82
CA LYS A 180 20.18 25.42 30.96
C LYS A 180 21.10 24.72 31.96
N SER A 181 21.31 23.40 31.84
CA SER A 181 22.21 22.68 32.74
C SER A 181 23.66 22.83 32.26
N ASP A 182 24.53 23.35 33.12
CA ASP A 182 25.97 23.52 32.83
C ASP A 182 26.77 22.21 32.77
N SER A 183 26.13 21.07 33.05
CA SER A 183 26.76 19.75 33.00
C SER A 183 26.94 19.29 31.54
N THR A 184 28.19 19.29 31.07
CA THR A 184 28.57 18.83 29.73
C THR A 184 28.96 17.35 29.76
N GLY A 185 28.02 16.48 30.14
CA GLY A 185 28.22 15.03 30.09
C GLY A 185 27.67 14.43 28.80
N ASP A 186 28.32 13.38 28.27
CA ASP A 186 27.87 12.69 27.05
C ASP A 186 26.42 12.15 27.17
N SER A 187 26.01 11.74 28.37
CA SER A 187 24.63 11.33 28.67
C SER A 187 23.58 12.43 28.44
N ILE A 188 23.95 13.71 28.66
CA ILE A 188 23.04 14.84 28.48
C ILE A 188 22.87 15.15 26.99
N LYS A 189 23.95 15.05 26.21
CA LYS A 189 23.90 15.20 24.75
C LYS A 189 23.01 14.13 24.12
N GLU A 190 23.21 12.86 24.48
CA GLU A 190 22.38 11.76 23.97
C GLU A 190 20.90 11.95 24.33
N THR A 191 20.60 12.42 25.54
CA THR A 191 19.22 12.70 25.96
C THR A 191 18.61 13.88 25.18
N LEU A 192 19.40 14.92 24.89
CA LEU A 192 18.97 16.07 24.11
C LEU A 192 18.66 15.66 22.65
N GLU A 193 19.52 14.87 22.03
CA GLU A 193 19.31 14.34 20.67
C GLU A 193 18.03 13.50 20.58
N LYS A 194 17.80 12.59 21.53
CA LYS A 194 16.55 11.81 21.60
C LYS A 194 15.32 12.71 21.75
N THR A 195 15.43 13.77 22.55
CA THR A 195 14.32 14.73 22.78
C THR A 195 14.00 15.51 21.50
N ILE A 196 15.03 15.98 20.78
CA ILE A 196 14.87 16.71 19.51
C ILE A 196 14.23 15.80 18.46
N LYS A 197 14.76 14.58 18.29
CA LYS A 197 14.20 13.61 17.35
C LYS A 197 12.73 13.32 17.61
N ARG A 198 12.34 13.15 18.88
CA ARG A 198 10.95 12.92 19.24
C ARG A 198 10.05 14.14 19.00
N LEU A 199 10.56 15.36 19.22
CA LEU A 199 9.83 16.59 18.88
C LEU A 199 9.57 16.70 17.38
N GLU A 200 10.55 16.39 16.54
CA GLU A 200 10.40 16.36 15.08
C GLU A 200 9.35 15.32 14.63
N GLU A 201 9.37 14.13 15.22
CA GLU A 201 8.34 13.10 14.98
C GLU A 201 6.93 13.61 15.34
N ILE A 202 6.77 14.22 16.51
CA ILE A 202 5.48 14.75 16.97
C ILE A 202 4.99 15.87 16.04
N ASP A 203 5.89 16.77 15.62
CA ASP A 203 5.54 17.84 14.68
C ASP A 203 5.10 17.28 13.31
N GLY A 204 5.76 16.22 12.84
CA GLY A 204 5.31 15.48 11.66
C GLY A 204 3.89 14.93 11.82
N LEU A 205 3.61 14.24 12.93
CA LEU A 205 2.30 13.65 13.24
C LEU A 205 1.19 14.70 13.42
N LEU A 206 1.51 15.87 13.99
CA LEU A 206 0.56 16.98 14.18
C LEU A 206 0.21 17.70 12.87
N THR A 207 1.15 17.72 11.92
CA THR A 207 1.01 18.37 10.61
C THR A 207 0.26 17.45 9.65
N TYR A 208 0.68 16.18 9.55
CA TYR A 208 0.09 15.17 8.70
C TYR A 208 -0.29 13.95 9.55
N PRO A 209 -1.54 13.89 10.04
CA PRO A 209 -1.97 12.76 10.84
C PRO A 209 -1.88 11.48 10.00
N PRO A 210 -1.34 10.39 10.57
CA PRO A 210 -1.13 9.17 9.82
C PRO A 210 -2.48 8.61 9.35
N THR A 211 -2.56 8.30 8.06
CA THR A 211 -3.80 7.90 7.39
C THR A 211 -3.47 7.00 6.19
N TYR A 212 -4.31 6.01 5.92
CA TYR A 212 -4.18 5.15 4.72
C TYR A 212 -4.93 5.72 3.52
N HIS A 213 -5.62 6.84 3.67
CA HIS A 213 -6.32 7.54 2.59
C HIS A 213 -6.09 9.04 2.67
N VAL A 214 -6.01 9.66 1.49
CA VAL A 214 -6.11 11.12 1.34
C VAL A 214 -7.61 11.40 1.17
N GLY A 215 -8.19 12.19 2.08
CA GLY A 215 -9.61 12.53 2.05
C GLY A 215 -10.01 13.40 0.84
N GLU A 216 -11.27 13.80 0.78
CA GLU A 216 -11.74 14.76 -0.22
C GLU A 216 -11.04 16.11 -0.01
N ILE A 217 -10.17 16.49 -0.94
CA ILE A 217 -9.62 17.85 -1.02
C ILE A 217 -10.65 18.68 -1.77
N THR A 218 -11.61 19.26 -1.05
CA THR A 218 -12.59 20.22 -1.62
C THR A 218 -12.06 21.67 -1.62
N GLY A 219 -10.74 21.85 -1.63
CA GLY A 219 -10.10 23.14 -1.88
C GLY A 219 -9.48 23.13 -3.27
N ALA A 220 -9.53 24.26 -3.99
CA ALA A 220 -8.74 24.45 -5.20
C ALA A 220 -7.26 24.26 -4.82
N ALA A 221 -6.71 23.09 -5.16
CA ALA A 221 -5.29 22.83 -5.04
C ALA A 221 -4.61 23.39 -6.31
N LEU A 222 -4.32 24.69 -6.28
CA LEU A 222 -3.28 25.38 -7.04
C LEU A 222 -3.00 26.73 -6.37
#